data_AF-G5JCS2-F1
#
_entry.id   AF-G5JCS2-F1
#
_cell.length_a   1.000
_cell.length_b   1.000
_cell.length_c   1.000
_cell.angle_alpha   90.00
_cell.angle_beta   90.00
_cell.angle_gamma   90.00
#
_symmetry.space_group_name_H-M   'P 1'
#
loop_
_entity.id
_entity.type
_entity.pdbx_description
1 polymer ?
#
loop_
_entity_poly.entity_id
_entity_poly.type
_entity_poly.pdbx_seq_one_letter_code
_entity_poly.pdbx_strand_id
1 'polypeptide(L)' 'MRYKVRLQESEEGYAIWCPSLPGCWSQGETKEEAIENIKDAIKIYLETVEELNKDTESLYVEVG' A
#
# COMPACT_ATOMS: atom_id res chain seq x y z
N MET A 1 -3.58 3.54 -11.19
CA MET A 1 -2.28 3.96 -10.59
C MET A 1 -1.38 2.74 -10.47
N ARG A 2 -0.05 2.91 -10.47
CA ARG A 2 0.90 1.80 -10.31
C ARG A 2 1.78 2.05 -9.09
N TYR A 3 1.78 1.11 -8.16
CA TYR A 3 2.60 1.17 -6.95
C TYR A 3 3.68 0.10 -6.99
N LYS A 4 4.87 0.44 -6.47
CA LYS A 4 5.95 -0.52 -6.29
C LYS A 4 5.73 -1.24 -4.97
N VAL A 5 5.63 -2.56 -5.00
CA VAL A 5 5.50 -3.39 -3.80
C VAL A 5 6.75 -4.24 -3.61
N ARG A 6 6.96 -4.68 -2.38
CA ARG A 6 7.93 -5.71 -2.00
C ARG A 6 7.16 -6.96 -1.63
N LEU A 7 7.66 -8.11 -2.07
CA LEU A 7 7.08 -9.41 -1.80
C LEU A 7 8.18 -10.28 -1.20
N GLN A 8 7.84 -10.97 -0.12
CA GLN A 8 8.72 -11.91 0.55
C GLN A 8 7.95 -13.21 0.76
N GLU A 9 8.53 -14.31 0.26
CA GLU A 9 8.02 -15.65 0.48
C GLU A 9 8.62 -16.23 1.78
N SER A 10 7.85 -17.07 2.46
CA SER A 10 8.19 -17.75 3.70
C SER A 10 7.50 -19.12 3.76
N GLU A 11 7.79 -19.91 4.79
CA GLU A 11 7.10 -21.19 5.04
C GLU A 11 5.60 -21.01 5.34
N GLU A 12 5.17 -19.82 5.79
CA GLU A 12 3.79 -19.49 6.13
C GLU A 12 3.02 -18.81 4.97
N GLY A 13 3.65 -18.68 3.80
CA GLY A 13 3.09 -17.99 2.63
C GLY A 13 3.86 -16.71 2.27
N TYR A 14 3.13 -15.72 1.77
CA TYR A 14 3.70 -14.50 1.17
C TYR A 14 3.34 -13.26 1.97
N ALA A 15 4.36 -12.54 2.44
CA ALA A 15 4.23 -11.19 2.99
C ALA A 15 4.47 -10.14 1.89
N ILE A 16 3.67 -9.08 1.87
CA ILE A 16 3.74 -8.06 0.83
C ILE A 16 3.47 -6.66 1.40
N TRP A 17 4.21 -5.64 0.93
CA TRP A 17 4.04 -4.27 1.41
C TRP A 17 4.42 -3.22 0.37
N CYS A 18 3.88 -2.01 0.53
CA CYS A 18 4.14 -0.87 -0.35
C CYS A 18 5.07 0.16 0.32
N PRO A 19 6.37 0.26 -0.07
CA PRO A 19 7.30 1.17 0.58
C PRO A 19 6.93 2.65 0.49
N SER A 20 6.15 3.04 -0.53
CA SER A 20 5.70 4.43 -0.69
C SER A 20 4.46 4.77 0.13
N LEU A 21 3.79 3.78 0.73
CA LEU A 21 2.59 3.96 1.55
C LEU A 21 2.81 3.29 2.92
N PRO A 22 3.38 4.03 3.89
CA PRO A 22 3.64 3.50 5.22
C PRO A 22 2.38 2.88 5.85
N GLY A 23 2.49 1.66 6.36
CA GLY A 23 1.36 0.94 6.96
C GLY A 23 0.58 0.06 5.98
N CYS A 24 0.77 0.17 4.67
CA CYS A 24 0.21 -0.79 3.71
C CYS A 24 1.02 -2.09 3.70
N TRP A 25 0.62 -3.00 4.58
CA TRP A 25 1.11 -4.38 4.67
C TRP A 25 -0.05 -5.35 4.47
N SER A 26 0.26 -6.49 3.86
CA SER A 26 -0.69 -7.58 3.68
C SER A 26 0.04 -8.91 3.56
N GLN A 27 -0.72 -9.99 3.45
CA GLN A 27 -0.21 -11.35 3.28
C GLN A 27 -1.20 -12.21 2.48
N GLY A 28 -0.74 -13.36 2.01
CA GLY A 28 -1.58 -14.40 1.39
C GLY A 28 -0.86 -15.75 1.36
N GLU A 29 -1.61 -16.85 1.30
CA GLU A 29 -1.05 -18.20 1.17
C GLU A 29 -0.38 -18.38 -0.20
N THR A 30 -0.91 -17.69 -1.23
CA THR A 30 -0.35 -17.66 -2.57
C THR A 30 0.15 -16.26 -2.93
N LYS A 31 1.04 -16.21 -3.93
CA LYS A 31 1.53 -14.94 -4.48
C LYS A 31 0.38 -14.10 -5.05
N GLU A 32 -0.56 -14.73 -5.74
CA GLU A 32 -1.72 -14.10 -6.34
C GLU A 32 -2.63 -13.49 -5.26
N GLU A 33 -2.88 -14.25 -4.19
CA GLU A 33 -3.68 -13.77 -3.06
C GLU A 33 -3.03 -12.57 -2.36
N ALA A 34 -1.73 -12.64 -2.06
CA ALA A 34 -1.01 -11.51 -1.49
C ALA A 34 -1.09 -10.26 -2.38
N ILE A 35 -1.01 -10.44 -3.71
CA ILE A 35 -1.16 -9.36 -4.69
C ILE A 35 -2.58 -8.77 -4.68
N GLU A 36 -3.63 -9.58 -4.57
CA GLU A 36 -4.99 -9.04 -4.44
C GLU A 36 -5.18 -8.33 -3.10
N ASN A 37 -4.75 -8.93 -1.99
CA ASN A 37 -4.93 -8.36 -0.66
C ASN A 37 -4.19 -7.02 -0.49
N ILE A 38 -3.00 -6.85 -1.09
CA ILE A 38 -2.30 -5.56 -1.03
C ILE A 38 -2.99 -4.48 -1.89
N LYS A 39 -3.70 -4.84 -2.97
CA LYS A 39 -4.46 -3.86 -3.76
C LYS A 39 -5.58 -3.26 -2.94
N ASP A 40 -6.29 -4.09 -2.17
CA ASP A 40 -7.34 -3.63 -1.28
C ASP A 40 -6.80 -2.76 -0.16
N ALA A 41 -5.69 -3.17 0.47
CA ALA A 41 -5.02 -2.36 1.49
C ALA A 41 -4.56 -0.99 0.96
N ILE A 42 -4.02 -0.93 -0.27
CA ILE A 42 -3.64 0.34 -0.92
C ILE A 42 -4.89 1.18 -1.20
N LYS A 43 -5.98 0.58 -1.69
CA LYS A 43 -7.21 1.30 -2.00
C LYS A 43 -7.81 1.94 -0.74
N ILE A 44 -7.95 1.16 0.33
CA ILE A 44 -8.47 1.64 1.62
C ILE A 44 -7.58 2.75 2.19
N TYR A 45 -6.25 2.60 2.09
CA TYR A 45 -5.32 3.62 2.55
C TYR A 45 -5.53 4.95 1.82
N LEU A 46 -5.64 4.93 0.49
CA LEU A 46 -5.83 6.14 -0.32
C LEU A 46 -7.17 6.81 -0.02
N GLU A 47 -8.26 6.03 0.09
CA GLU A 47 -9.58 6.53 0.49
C GLU A 47 -9.53 7.20 1.87
N THR A 48 -8.81 6.59 2.82
CA THR A 48 -8.64 7.14 4.18
C THR A 48 -7.81 8.42 4.16
N VAL A 49 -6.72 8.46 3.40
CA VAL A 49 -5.87 9.67 3.28
C VAL A 49 -6.66 10.82 2.66
N GLU A 50 -7.44 10.56 1.62
CA GLU A 50 -8.28 11.57 0.99
C GLU A 50 -9.28 12.14 2.00
N GLU A 51 -10.01 11.27 2.71
CA GLU A 51 -11.00 11.69 3.70
C GLU A 51 -10.39 12.51 4.86
N LEU A 52 -9.20 12.10 5.34
CA LEU A 52 -8.50 12.80 6.42
C LEU A 52 -7.97 14.18 6.02
N ASN A 53 -7.67 14.39 4.73
CA ASN A 53 -7.06 15.63 4.24
C ASN A 53 -8.03 16.52 3.46
N LYS A 54 -9.31 16.14 3.32
CA LYS A 54 -10.31 16.85 2.49
C LYS A 54 -10.50 18.33 2.82
N ASP A 55 -10.24 18.72 4.07
CA ASP A 55 -10.40 20.09 4.57
C ASP A 55 -9.05 20.84 4.69
N THR A 56 -7.99 20.32 4.06
CA THR A 56 -6.64 20.88 4.09
C THR A 56 -6.16 21.29 2.70
N GLU A 57 -5.30 22.30 2.62
CA GLU A 57 -4.67 22.71 1.37
C GLU A 57 -3.43 21.85 1.09
N SER A 58 -3.34 21.32 -0.13
CA SER A 58 -2.16 20.59 -0.61
C SER A 58 -1.23 21.51 -1.39
N LEU A 59 0.06 21.50 -1.05
CA LEU A 59 1.10 22.28 -1.70
C LEU A 59 2.25 21.35 -2.14
N TYR A 60 2.85 21.62 -3.29
CA TYR A 60 4.06 20.93 -3.73
C TYR A 60 5.31 21.64 -3.20
N VAL A 61 6.26 20.86 -2.71
CA VAL A 61 7.57 21.35 -2.24
C VAL A 61 8.67 20.56 -2.95
N GLU A 62 9.62 21.26 -3.57
CA GLU A 62 10.78 20.65 -4.19
C GLU A 62 11.85 20.33 -3.14
N VAL A 63 12.46 19.15 -3.24
CA VAL A 63 13.59 18.71 -2.40
C VAL A 63 14.72 18.31 -3.34
N GLY A 64 15.93 18.83 -3.08
CA GLY A 64 17.11 18.69 -3.94
C GLY A 64 17.72 17.29 -3.98
#